data_AF-A0A4P7YXQ7-F1
#
_entry.id   AF-A0A4P7YXQ7-F1
#
_cell.length_a   1.000
_cell.length_b   1.000
_cell.length_c   1.000
_cell.angle_alpha   90.00
_cell.angle_beta   90.00
_cell.angle_gamma   90.00
#
_symmetry.space_group_name_H-M   'P 1'
#
loop_
_entity.id
_entity.type
_entity.pdbx_description
1 polymer ?
#
loop_
_entity_poly.entity_id
_entity_poly.type
_entity_poly.pdbx_seq_one_letter_code
_entity_poly.pdbx_strand_id
1 'polypeptide(L)'
;MLRTAMIAVGALLLLPLFLAGQGLADRAKAPEDARAYILWPPNGAVINGGKLWVRMGLQNMGVAPAGISHADTGHHHLLVDTDLTNPDEPIPNDKQHLHFGAGQTEARLELPPGVHTLQMVLGDAEHVPHNPPVMSDKVTITVR
;
A
#
# COMPACT_ATOMS: atom_id res chain seq x y z
N MET A 1 -31.47 54.15 -51.26
CA MET A 1 -31.31 54.16 -49.79
C MET A 1 -31.32 52.72 -49.31
N LEU A 2 -30.16 52.06 -49.34
CA LEU A 2 -30.04 50.62 -49.06
C LEU A 2 -29.51 50.43 -47.63
N ARG A 3 -30.31 49.73 -46.83
CA ARG A 3 -30.03 49.32 -45.45
C ARG A 3 -29.23 48.02 -45.50
N THR A 4 -28.15 47.93 -44.73
CA THR A 4 -27.54 46.62 -44.43
C THR A 4 -27.01 46.63 -43.01
N ALA A 5 -27.69 45.90 -42.13
CA ALA A 5 -27.26 45.61 -40.77
C ALA A 5 -26.29 44.42 -40.80
N MET A 6 -25.13 44.55 -40.15
CA MET A 6 -24.25 43.44 -39.86
C MET A 6 -24.69 42.78 -38.55
N ILE A 7 -25.13 41.53 -38.62
CA ILE A 7 -25.23 40.64 -37.46
C ILE A 7 -24.03 39.70 -37.55
N ALA A 8 -23.04 39.90 -36.68
CA ALA A 8 -21.95 38.95 -36.50
C ALA A 8 -22.41 37.86 -35.52
N VAL A 9 -22.59 36.63 -36.03
CA VAL A 9 -22.90 35.45 -35.23
C VAL A 9 -21.59 34.97 -34.58
N GLY A 10 -21.50 35.09 -33.24
CA GLY A 10 -20.41 34.53 -32.46
C GLY A 10 -20.53 33.01 -32.39
N ALA A 11 -19.54 32.29 -32.91
CA ALA A 11 -19.46 30.84 -32.80
C ALA A 11 -18.98 30.45 -31.38
N LEU A 12 -19.87 29.91 -30.57
CA LEU A 12 -19.55 29.34 -29.25
C LEU A 12 -18.98 27.93 -29.45
N LEU A 13 -17.65 27.78 -29.30
CA LEU A 13 -16.96 26.49 -29.31
C LEU A 13 -17.30 25.71 -28.02
N LEU A 14 -18.20 24.73 -28.14
CA LEU A 14 -18.47 23.74 -27.10
C LEU A 14 -17.31 22.73 -27.06
N LEU A 15 -16.43 22.82 -26.06
CA LEU A 15 -15.45 21.76 -25.78
C LEU A 15 -16.17 20.52 -25.22
N PRO A 16 -15.91 19.31 -25.73
CA PRO A 16 -16.42 18.10 -25.12
C PRO A 16 -15.69 17.85 -23.80
N LEU A 17 -16.45 17.85 -22.71
CA LEU A 17 -15.98 17.46 -21.39
C LEU A 17 -15.77 15.93 -21.40
N PHE A 18 -14.53 15.48 -21.63
CA PHE A 18 -14.16 14.08 -21.43
C PHE A 18 -14.16 13.79 -19.93
N LEU A 19 -15.28 13.27 -19.42
CA LEU A 19 -15.29 12.55 -18.15
C LEU A 19 -14.58 11.22 -18.38
N ALA A 20 -13.25 11.20 -18.21
CA ALA A 20 -12.52 9.97 -18.00
C ALA A 20 -13.01 9.39 -16.66
N GLY A 21 -13.96 8.45 -16.73
CA GLY A 21 -14.22 7.56 -15.61
C GLY A 21 -12.91 6.85 -15.31
N GLN A 22 -12.31 7.18 -14.16
CA GLN A 22 -11.18 6.43 -13.61
C GLN A 22 -11.74 5.04 -13.32
N GLY A 23 -11.60 4.12 -14.28
CA GLY A 23 -11.82 2.71 -14.01
C GLY A 23 -10.88 2.30 -12.90
N LEU A 24 -11.37 1.54 -11.92
CA LEU A 24 -10.53 0.85 -10.95
C LEU A 24 -9.49 0.07 -11.77
N ALA A 25 -8.23 0.50 -11.74
CA ALA A 25 -7.17 -0.24 -12.39
C ALA A 25 -7.09 -1.61 -11.72
N ASP A 26 -7.09 -2.68 -12.51
CA ASP A 26 -6.94 -4.03 -11.97
C ASP A 26 -5.61 -4.10 -11.20
N ARG A 27 -5.70 -4.49 -9.92
CA ARG A 27 -4.53 -4.60 -9.03
C ARG A 27 -3.51 -5.58 -9.56
N ALA A 28 -2.23 -5.33 -9.30
CA ALA A 28 -1.14 -6.19 -9.73
C ALA A 28 -1.37 -7.64 -9.25
N LYS A 29 -1.27 -8.61 -10.17
CA LYS A 29 -1.47 -10.03 -9.82
C LYS A 29 -0.32 -10.53 -8.93
N ALA A 30 -0.65 -11.28 -7.89
CA ALA A 30 0.34 -12.05 -7.13
C ALA A 30 0.55 -13.45 -7.74
N PRO A 31 1.79 -13.98 -7.75
CA PRO A 31 2.06 -15.39 -8.01
C PRO A 31 1.26 -16.32 -7.09
N GLU A 32 1.00 -17.53 -7.56
CA GLU A 32 0.42 -18.57 -6.72
C GLU A 32 1.33 -18.87 -5.52
N ASP A 33 0.72 -19.10 -4.35
CA ASP A 33 1.40 -19.34 -3.08
C ASP A 33 2.36 -18.24 -2.60
N ALA A 34 2.25 -17.02 -3.16
CA ALA A 34 2.94 -15.85 -2.65
C ALA A 34 2.50 -15.53 -1.22
N ARG A 35 3.47 -15.32 -0.32
CA ARG A 35 3.19 -14.94 1.07
C ARG A 35 4.25 -14.04 1.66
N ALA A 36 3.80 -13.03 2.41
CA ALA A 36 4.66 -12.29 3.32
C ALA A 36 4.67 -13.00 4.68
N TYR A 37 5.73 -12.80 5.47
CA TYR A 37 5.77 -13.32 6.83
C TYR A 37 6.62 -12.46 7.75
N ILE A 38 6.26 -12.44 9.03
CA ILE A 38 7.08 -11.85 10.09
C ILE A 38 7.99 -12.97 10.61
N LEU A 39 9.29 -12.86 10.29
CA LEU A 39 10.30 -13.79 10.80
C LEU A 39 10.56 -13.57 12.30
N TRP A 40 10.50 -12.30 12.72
CA TRP A 40 10.61 -11.92 14.12
C TRP A 40 9.91 -10.56 14.33
N PRO A 41 9.18 -10.34 15.44
CA PRO A 41 8.96 -11.26 16.55
C PRO A 41 7.99 -12.42 16.23
N PRO A 42 8.10 -13.57 16.91
CA PRO A 42 7.08 -14.62 16.81
C PRO A 42 5.78 -14.18 17.50
N ASN A 43 4.67 -14.80 17.11
CA ASN A 43 3.39 -14.60 17.80
C ASN A 43 3.49 -14.97 19.29
N GLY A 44 2.96 -14.11 20.16
CA GLY A 44 3.04 -14.23 21.61
C GLY A 44 4.33 -13.69 22.24
N ALA A 45 5.24 -13.06 21.48
CA ALA A 45 6.49 -12.55 22.03
C ALA A 45 6.27 -11.47 23.11
N VAL A 46 7.14 -11.48 24.12
CA VAL A 46 7.22 -10.42 25.13
C VAL A 46 8.48 -9.59 24.88
N ILE A 47 8.32 -8.29 24.69
CA ILE A 47 9.37 -7.33 24.37
C ILE A 47 9.57 -6.41 25.57
N ASN A 48 10.79 -6.33 26.09
CA ASN A 48 11.13 -5.44 27.20
C ASN A 48 11.75 -4.13 26.68
N GLY A 49 11.28 -2.98 27.16
CA GLY A 49 11.84 -1.66 26.89
C GLY A 49 11.35 -0.99 25.59
N GLY A 50 10.25 -1.48 25.00
CA GLY A 50 9.58 -0.85 23.84
C GLY A 50 10.27 -0.97 22.48
N LYS A 51 11.58 -1.25 22.46
CA LYS A 51 12.39 -1.29 21.24
C LYS A 51 12.54 -2.70 20.72
N LEU A 52 12.16 -2.91 19.46
CA LEU A 52 12.25 -4.21 18.82
C LEU A 52 12.68 -4.07 17.36
N TRP A 53 13.32 -5.11 16.85
CA TRP A 53 13.38 -5.35 15.42
C TRP A 53 12.04 -5.89 14.89
N VAL A 54 11.77 -5.69 13.61
CA VAL A 54 10.83 -6.51 12.85
C VAL A 54 11.59 -7.00 11.64
N ARG A 55 11.66 -8.32 11.48
CA ARG A 55 12.32 -8.98 10.35
C ARG A 55 11.23 -9.53 9.44
N MET A 56 11.27 -9.08 8.20
CA MET A 56 10.23 -9.30 7.21
C MET A 56 10.76 -10.29 6.18
N GLY A 57 9.88 -11.18 5.74
CA GLY A 57 10.20 -12.15 4.71
C GLY A 57 9.09 -12.24 3.67
N LEU A 58 9.46 -12.82 2.54
CA LEU A 58 8.60 -12.99 1.39
C LEU A 58 8.94 -14.33 0.73
N GLN A 59 7.92 -15.05 0.26
CA GLN A 59 8.09 -16.26 -0.54
C GLN A 59 7.31 -16.13 -1.86
N ASN A 60 7.89 -16.72 -2.92
CA ASN A 60 7.36 -16.74 -4.29
C ASN A 60 7.14 -15.35 -4.91
N MET A 61 7.78 -14.32 -4.35
CA MET A 61 7.84 -12.95 -4.87
C MET A 61 9.16 -12.28 -4.47
N GLY A 62 9.53 -11.22 -5.20
CA GLY A 62 10.69 -10.38 -4.89
C GLY A 62 10.33 -9.06 -4.23
N VAL A 63 11.35 -8.37 -3.72
CA VAL A 63 11.23 -7.02 -3.17
C VAL A 63 11.79 -6.02 -4.18
N ALA A 64 11.01 -5.01 -4.54
CA ALA A 64 11.40 -3.88 -5.39
C ALA A 64 11.07 -2.56 -4.68
N PRO A 65 11.82 -1.47 -4.90
CA PRO A 65 11.46 -0.16 -4.35
C PRO A 65 10.09 0.33 -4.84
N ALA A 66 9.40 1.12 -4.03
CA ALA A 66 8.19 1.83 -4.43
C ALA A 66 8.43 2.68 -5.69
N GLY A 67 7.42 2.80 -6.54
CA GLY A 67 7.49 3.46 -7.86
C GLY A 67 8.22 2.65 -8.94
N ILE A 68 8.83 1.50 -8.62
CA ILE A 68 9.45 0.61 -9.60
C ILE A 68 8.51 -0.55 -9.89
N SER A 69 7.91 -0.53 -11.09
CA SER A 69 7.11 -1.65 -11.57
C SER A 69 8.00 -2.75 -12.14
N HIS A 70 7.95 -3.93 -11.51
CA HIS A 70 8.60 -5.13 -11.98
C HIS A 70 7.72 -6.35 -11.68
N ALA A 71 7.69 -7.31 -12.59
CA ALA A 71 6.89 -8.53 -12.44
C ALA A 71 7.23 -9.24 -11.13
N ASP A 72 6.20 -9.76 -10.46
CA ASP A 72 6.28 -10.58 -9.24
C ASP A 72 7.03 -9.91 -8.08
N THR A 73 6.96 -8.58 -8.00
CA THR A 73 7.59 -7.81 -6.93
C THR A 73 6.64 -6.82 -6.27
N GLY A 74 7.08 -6.31 -5.12
CA GLY A 74 6.45 -5.21 -4.39
C GLY A 74 7.36 -4.73 -3.27
N HIS A 75 6.82 -3.92 -2.37
CA HIS A 75 7.53 -3.48 -1.17
C HIS A 75 6.69 -3.69 0.08
N HIS A 76 7.38 -3.73 1.21
CA HIS A 76 6.79 -4.07 2.50
C HIS A 76 6.05 -2.88 3.13
N HIS A 77 4.87 -3.16 3.69
CA HIS A 77 4.17 -2.33 4.64
C HIS A 77 3.91 -3.13 5.92
N LEU A 78 3.98 -2.47 7.07
CA LEU A 78 3.61 -3.08 8.36
C LEU A 78 2.43 -2.33 8.96
N LEU A 79 1.34 -3.07 9.18
CA LEU A 79 0.19 -2.65 9.95
C LEU A 79 0.46 -2.88 11.45
N VAL A 80 0.27 -1.84 12.25
CA VAL A 80 0.39 -1.86 13.71
C VAL A 80 -0.96 -1.48 14.29
N ASP A 81 -1.56 -2.39 15.05
CA ASP A 81 -2.86 -2.20 15.73
C ASP A 81 -4.03 -1.81 14.81
N THR A 82 -3.95 -2.20 13.55
CA THR A 82 -4.98 -1.96 12.54
C THR A 82 -5.08 -3.13 11.56
N ASP A 83 -6.14 -3.14 10.75
CA ASP A 83 -6.39 -4.08 9.69
C ASP A 83 -6.24 -3.42 8.31
N LEU A 84 -6.02 -4.24 7.28
CA LEU A 84 -6.17 -3.79 5.89
C LEU A 84 -7.67 -3.56 5.62
N THR A 85 -8.08 -2.29 5.54
CA THR A 85 -9.50 -1.92 5.42
C THR A 85 -10.01 -1.99 3.98
N ASN A 86 -9.19 -1.55 3.02
CA ASN A 86 -9.53 -1.59 1.60
C ASN A 86 -8.32 -2.06 0.77
N PRO A 87 -8.38 -3.25 0.15
CA PRO A 87 -7.29 -3.74 -0.68
C PRO A 87 -7.24 -3.08 -2.07
N ASP A 88 -8.26 -2.30 -2.45
CA ASP A 88 -8.37 -1.60 -3.74
C ASP A 88 -7.80 -0.17 -3.72
N GLU A 89 -7.26 0.26 -2.57
CA GLU A 89 -6.65 1.58 -2.38
C GLU A 89 -5.17 1.45 -1.97
N PRO A 90 -4.36 2.51 -2.20
CA PRO A 90 -3.01 2.57 -1.66
C PRO A 90 -3.01 2.41 -0.14
N ILE A 91 -2.11 1.57 0.37
CA ILE A 91 -1.91 1.42 1.81
C ILE A 91 -1.45 2.78 2.36
N PRO A 92 -2.08 3.31 3.44
CA PRO A 92 -1.64 4.56 4.05
C PRO A 92 -0.18 4.51 4.51
N ASN A 93 0.41 5.68 4.73
CA ASN A 93 1.71 5.80 5.39
C ASN A 93 1.56 6.75 6.59
N ASP A 94 1.28 6.17 7.75
CA ASP A 94 1.01 6.89 8.98
C ASP A 94 1.54 6.12 10.20
N LYS A 95 1.12 6.48 11.42
CA LYS A 95 1.60 5.86 12.66
C LYS A 95 1.25 4.37 12.80
N GLN A 96 0.19 3.92 12.14
CA GLN A 96 -0.29 2.53 12.17
C GLN A 96 0.06 1.79 10.88
N HIS A 97 0.49 2.49 9.83
CA HIS A 97 0.85 1.92 8.54
C HIS A 97 2.27 2.34 8.17
N LEU A 98 3.24 1.50 8.49
CA LEU A 98 4.66 1.81 8.32
C LEU A 98 5.15 1.37 6.94
N HIS A 99 5.69 2.31 6.18
CA HIS A 99 6.11 2.11 4.81
C HIS A 99 7.61 1.77 4.68
N PHE A 100 7.92 0.68 3.96
CA PHE A 100 9.28 0.21 3.66
C PHE A 100 9.56 0.17 2.15
N GLY A 101 9.31 1.31 1.48
CA GLY A 101 9.42 1.45 0.03
C GLY A 101 10.83 1.47 -0.56
N ALA A 102 11.89 1.42 0.25
CA ALA A 102 13.25 1.28 -0.30
C ALA A 102 13.68 -0.18 -0.43
N GLY A 103 12.74 -1.12 -0.19
CA GLY A 103 13.00 -2.55 -0.20
C GLY A 103 13.62 -3.07 1.11
N GLN A 104 13.35 -2.41 2.24
CA GLN A 104 13.84 -2.86 3.53
C GLN A 104 13.20 -4.20 3.91
N THR A 105 14.01 -5.14 4.38
CA THR A 105 13.58 -6.44 4.89
C THR A 105 13.67 -6.55 6.41
N GLU A 106 14.13 -5.49 7.07
CA GLU A 106 14.03 -5.33 8.52
C GLU A 106 13.89 -3.86 8.93
N ALA A 107 13.29 -3.63 10.10
CA ALA A 107 13.09 -2.30 10.66
C ALA A 107 13.24 -2.30 12.18
N ARG A 108 13.66 -1.18 12.77
CA ARG A 108 13.56 -0.93 14.20
C ARG A 108 12.26 -0.21 14.50
N LEU A 109 11.50 -0.73 15.45
CA LEU A 109 10.27 -0.13 15.97
C LEU A 109 10.44 0.24 17.43
N GLU A 110 9.68 1.23 17.84
CA GLU A 110 9.49 1.61 19.23
C GLU A 110 7.99 1.69 19.50
N LEU A 111 7.50 0.81 20.37
CA LEU A 111 6.10 0.70 20.74
C LEU A 111 5.95 1.01 22.24
N PRO A 112 4.85 1.68 22.65
CA PRO A 112 4.57 1.88 24.06
C PRO A 112 4.30 0.55 24.79
N PRO A 113 4.35 0.51 26.14
CA PRO A 113 3.90 -0.67 26.88
C PRO A 113 2.43 -1.00 26.58
N GLY A 114 2.14 -2.28 26.32
CA GLY A 114 0.81 -2.71 25.89
C GLY A 114 0.79 -4.00 25.10
N VAL A 115 -0.40 -4.43 24.69
CA VAL A 115 -0.59 -5.52 23.72
C VAL A 115 -0.72 -4.89 22.33
N HIS A 116 0.07 -5.38 21.38
CA HIS A 116 0.09 -4.89 20.01
C HIS A 116 -0.11 -6.01 19.00
N THR A 117 -0.75 -5.70 17.88
CA THR A 117 -0.81 -6.58 16.72
C THR A 117 0.03 -6.03 15.56
N LEU A 118 0.75 -6.93 14.89
CA LEU A 118 1.62 -6.64 13.76
C LEU A 118 1.20 -7.52 12.58
N GLN A 119 1.08 -6.94 11.40
CA GLN A 119 0.79 -7.69 10.17
C GLN A 119 1.47 -7.06 8.96
N MET A 120 2.13 -7.89 8.15
CA MET A 120 2.74 -7.45 6.90
C MET A 120 1.71 -7.43 5.77
N VAL A 121 1.81 -6.42 4.90
CA VAL A 121 1.13 -6.35 3.60
C VAL A 121 2.16 -5.97 2.54
N LEU A 122 2.14 -6.64 1.39
CA LEU A 122 2.94 -6.26 0.23
C LEU A 122 2.12 -5.29 -0.65
N GLY A 123 2.68 -4.12 -0.92
CA GLY A 123 2.16 -3.17 -1.91
C GLY A 123 2.93 -3.28 -3.23
N ASP A 124 2.25 -3.00 -4.33
CA ASP A 124 2.87 -2.85 -5.66
C ASP A 124 3.63 -1.51 -5.79
N ALA A 125 4.00 -1.11 -7.02
CA ALA A 125 4.72 0.14 -7.24
C ALA A 125 3.97 1.39 -6.73
N GLU A 126 2.63 1.36 -6.71
CA GLU A 126 1.75 2.46 -6.29
C GLU A 126 1.21 2.26 -4.86
N HIS A 127 1.80 1.34 -4.10
CA HIS A 127 1.42 0.97 -2.72
C HIS A 127 0.07 0.28 -2.63
N VAL A 128 -0.51 -0.18 -3.74
CA VAL A 128 -1.78 -0.91 -3.75
C VAL A 128 -1.50 -2.39 -3.49
N PRO A 129 -2.23 -3.08 -2.59
CA PRO A 129 -2.04 -4.51 -2.37
C PRO A 129 -2.25 -5.35 -3.65
N HIS A 130 -1.44 -6.39 -3.86
CA HIS A 130 -1.64 -7.30 -5.00
C HIS A 130 -2.99 -8.05 -4.96
N ASN A 131 -3.36 -8.73 -6.05
CA ASN A 131 -4.54 -9.59 -6.14
C ASN A 131 -4.16 -11.08 -6.32
N PRO A 132 -4.48 -11.96 -5.35
CA PRO A 132 -4.98 -11.63 -4.01
C PRO A 132 -3.93 -10.88 -3.17
N PRO A 133 -4.34 -10.18 -2.09
CA PRO A 133 -3.38 -9.51 -1.21
C PRO A 133 -2.35 -10.47 -0.63
N VAL A 134 -1.07 -10.08 -0.72
CA VAL A 134 0.04 -10.86 -0.16
C VAL A 134 0.34 -10.33 1.23
N MET A 135 -0.08 -11.09 2.23
CA MET A 135 -0.05 -10.69 3.65
C MET A 135 0.62 -11.76 4.50
N SER A 136 1.08 -11.37 5.69
CA SER A 136 1.46 -12.34 6.73
C SER A 136 0.27 -12.74 7.59
N ASP A 137 0.45 -13.83 8.34
CA ASP A 137 -0.31 -14.03 9.57
C ASP A 137 -0.13 -12.83 10.50
N LYS A 138 -1.18 -12.54 11.27
CA LYS A 138 -1.13 -11.52 12.31
C LYS A 138 -0.37 -12.05 13.52
N VAL A 139 0.59 -11.26 14.00
CA VAL A 139 1.40 -11.53 15.19
C VAL A 139 0.91 -10.62 16.32
N THR A 140 0.60 -11.20 17.48
CA THR A 140 0.32 -10.45 18.71
C THR A 140 1.56 -10.46 19.60
N ILE A 141 1.96 -9.31 20.10
CA ILE A 141 3.08 -9.18 21.05
C ILE A 141 2.64 -8.41 22.29
N THR A 142 3.40 -8.57 23.38
CA THR A 142 3.25 -7.77 24.60
C THR A 142 4.53 -6.98 24.85
N VAL A 143 4.42 -5.67 24.95
CA VAL A 143 5.52 -4.76 25.29
C VAL A 143 5.43 -4.39 26.77
N ARG A 144 6.57 -4.46 27.46
CA ARG A 144 6.72 -4.15 28.89
C ARG A 144 7.82 -3.13 29.13
#